data_AF-A0A0S7Y9G8-F1
#
_entry.id   AF-A0A0S7Y9G8-F1
#
_cell.length_a   1.000
_cell.length_b   1.000
_cell.length_c   1.000
_cell.angle_alpha   90.00
_cell.angle_beta   90.00
_cell.angle_gamma   90.00
#
_symmetry.space_group_name_H-M   'P 1'
#
loop_
_entity.id
_entity.type
_entity.pdbx_description
1 polymer ?
#
loop_
_entity_poly.entity_id
_entity_poly.type
_entity_poly.pdbx_seq_one_letter_code
_entity_poly.pdbx_strand_id
1 'polypeptide(L)'
;MDPDNLTDLEKKHLPVVTAPDRVKAGEWFDVTVEVGKLMAHPNEQGHFIRFIDLYAGDKYLARLSLATGTTWPVLRTRVRLSKHLGPLRALDVCNLHGAWEGVKTIEVV
;
A
#
# COMPACT_ATOMS: atom_id res chain seq x y z
N MET A 1 -6.50 -0.28 -15.31
CA MET A 1 -5.78 0.94 -14.92
C MET A 1 -4.79 1.26 -16.02
N ASP A 2 -4.86 2.45 -16.58
CA ASP A 2 -3.85 3.02 -17.48
C ASP A 2 -2.90 3.88 -16.64
N PRO A 3 -1.64 3.45 -16.41
CA PRO A 3 -0.72 4.17 -15.53
C PRO A 3 -0.43 5.62 -15.96
N ASP A 4 -0.52 5.90 -17.26
CA ASP A 4 -0.23 7.21 -17.83
C ASP A 4 -1.45 8.16 -17.80
N ASN A 5 -2.64 7.62 -17.50
CA ASN A 5 -3.90 8.36 -17.51
C ASN A 5 -4.89 7.91 -16.44
N LEU A 6 -4.49 8.03 -15.17
CA LEU A 6 -5.35 7.67 -14.05
C LEU A 6 -6.54 8.62 -13.90
N THR A 7 -7.73 8.04 -13.71
CA THR A 7 -8.94 8.76 -13.30
C THR A 7 -8.80 9.32 -11.88
N ASP A 8 -9.64 10.28 -11.51
CA ASP A 8 -9.65 10.81 -10.14
C ASP A 8 -10.03 9.75 -9.10
N LEU A 9 -10.86 8.78 -9.47
CA LEU A 9 -11.19 7.65 -8.61
C LEU A 9 -9.93 6.81 -8.36
N GLU A 10 -9.21 6.43 -9.42
CA GLU A 10 -7.95 5.68 -9.30
C GLU A 10 -6.90 6.47 -8.50
N LYS A 11 -6.70 7.76 -8.76
CA LYS A 11 -5.72 8.60 -8.03
C LYS A 11 -5.99 8.67 -6.52
N LYS A 12 -7.26 8.63 -6.11
CA LYS A 12 -7.65 8.65 -4.69
C LYS A 12 -7.46 7.31 -3.99
N HIS A 13 -7.62 6.21 -4.71
CA HIS A 13 -7.71 4.89 -4.10
C HIS A 13 -6.48 4.02 -4.32
N LEU A 14 -5.68 4.26 -5.36
CA LEU A 14 -4.50 3.46 -5.63
C LEU A 14 -3.49 3.56 -4.45
N PRO A 15 -3.18 2.45 -3.75
CA PRO A 15 -2.19 2.48 -2.68
C PRO A 15 -0.79 2.57 -3.30
N VAL A 16 -0.04 3.62 -2.96
CA VAL A 16 1.30 3.83 -3.48
C VAL A 16 2.33 3.25 -2.53
N VAL A 17 3.07 2.25 -2.98
CA VAL A 17 4.17 1.63 -2.22
C VAL A 17 5.49 2.34 -2.50
N THR A 18 6.12 2.85 -1.46
CA THR A 18 7.46 3.48 -1.49
C THR A 18 8.44 2.63 -0.68
N ALA A 19 9.51 2.16 -1.33
CA ALA A 19 10.58 1.34 -0.77
C ALA A 19 11.84 1.47 -1.65
N PRO A 20 13.01 0.97 -1.23
CA PRO A 20 14.17 0.81 -2.12
C PRO A 20 13.86 -0.11 -3.30
N ASP A 21 14.51 0.09 -4.45
CA ASP A 21 14.35 -0.79 -5.62
C ASP A 21 15.14 -2.10 -5.48
N ARG A 22 16.22 -2.08 -4.69
CA ARG A 22 17.06 -3.25 -4.40
C ARG A 22 17.37 -3.31 -2.90
N VAL A 23 17.26 -4.49 -2.31
CA VAL A 23 17.55 -4.77 -0.89
C VAL A 23 18.33 -6.07 -0.74
N LYS A 24 19.10 -6.22 0.34
CA LYS A 24 19.78 -7.48 0.64
C LYS A 24 18.84 -8.46 1.34
N ALA A 25 18.89 -9.73 0.94
CA ALA A 25 18.17 -10.78 1.62
C ALA A 25 18.55 -10.83 3.11
N GLY A 26 17.56 -10.88 3.98
CA GLY A 26 17.80 -10.99 5.42
C GLY A 26 18.10 -9.67 6.15
N GLU A 27 18.09 -8.52 5.46
CA GLU A 27 18.23 -7.20 6.09
C GLU A 27 16.88 -6.47 6.22
N TRP A 28 16.74 -5.64 7.25
CA TRP A 28 15.54 -4.83 7.50
C TRP A 28 15.56 -3.54 6.69
N PHE A 29 14.49 -3.26 5.95
CA PHE A 29 14.32 -2.01 5.21
C PHE A 29 12.93 -1.40 5.43
N ASP A 30 12.81 -0.10 5.22
CA ASP A 30 11.57 0.65 5.38
C ASP A 30 10.64 0.45 4.18
N VAL A 31 9.35 0.30 4.46
CA VAL A 31 8.26 0.30 3.48
C VAL A 31 7.20 1.28 3.95
N THR A 32 6.77 2.16 3.05
CA THR A 32 5.63 3.05 3.27
C THR A 32 4.57 2.76 2.23
N VAL A 33 3.32 2.59 2.66
CA VAL A 33 2.14 2.49 1.79
C VAL A 33 1.21 3.65 2.11
N GLU A 34 0.79 4.39 1.08
CA GLU A 34 -0.05 5.58 1.22
C GLU A 34 -1.25 5.49 0.27
N VAL A 35 -2.47 5.58 0.79
CA VAL A 35 -3.69 5.75 -0.02
C VAL A 35 -4.03 7.23 -0.08
N GLY A 36 -4.44 7.71 -1.26
CA GLY A 36 -4.70 9.13 -1.48
C GLY A 36 -3.46 9.99 -1.69
N LYS A 37 -2.31 9.37 -2.02
CA LYS A 37 -1.05 10.08 -2.30
C LYS A 37 -1.09 10.90 -3.58
N LEU A 38 -1.67 10.36 -4.66
CA LEU A 38 -1.76 11.03 -5.95
C LEU A 38 -2.87 12.10 -5.95
N MET A 39 -3.94 11.85 -5.20
CA MET A 39 -5.00 12.80 -4.90
C MET A 39 -5.65 12.43 -3.57
N ALA A 40 -5.94 13.41 -2.72
CA ALA A 40 -6.48 13.14 -1.39
C ALA A 40 -7.80 12.34 -1.43
N HIS A 41 -7.83 11.23 -0.69
CA HIS A 41 -9.04 10.48 -0.41
C HIS A 41 -9.76 11.09 0.82
N PRO A 42 -11.10 11.13 0.87
CA PRO A 42 -11.84 11.56 2.05
C PRO A 42 -11.57 10.70 3.29
N ASN A 43 -11.69 11.26 4.48
CA ASN A 43 -11.60 10.46 5.71
C ASN A 43 -12.64 10.94 6.70
N GLU A 44 -13.88 10.52 6.45
CA GLU A 44 -15.07 10.94 7.18
C GLU A 44 -15.93 9.72 7.51
N GLN A 45 -16.92 9.88 8.40
CA GLN A 45 -17.78 8.77 8.86
C GLN A 45 -18.42 7.97 7.72
N GLY A 46 -18.81 8.66 6.63
CA GLY A 46 -19.44 8.03 5.46
C GLY A 46 -18.47 7.50 4.41
N HIS A 47 -17.21 7.93 4.39
CA HIS A 47 -16.26 7.62 3.33
C HIS A 47 -14.82 7.63 3.84
N PHE A 48 -14.23 6.43 3.96
CA PHE A 48 -12.92 6.21 4.54
C PHE A 48 -12.28 4.90 4.06
N ILE A 49 -10.96 4.81 4.19
CA ILE A 49 -10.22 3.57 3.98
C ILE A 49 -10.30 2.74 5.26
N ARG A 50 -10.74 1.49 5.15
CA ARG A 50 -10.91 0.56 6.29
C ARG A 50 -9.58 0.03 6.80
N PHE A 51 -8.74 -0.44 5.88
CA PHE A 51 -7.42 -0.98 6.20
C PHE A 51 -6.49 -0.92 5.00
N ILE A 52 -5.20 -1.10 5.27
CA ILE A 52 -4.13 -1.34 4.29
C ILE A 52 -3.42 -2.62 4.71
N ASP A 53 -3.31 -3.57 3.79
CA ASP A 53 -2.47 -4.76 3.91
C ASP A 53 -1.21 -4.61 3.07
N LEU A 54 -0.12 -5.17 3.58
CA LEU A 54 1.15 -5.28 2.88
C LEU A 54 1.53 -6.75 2.72
N TYR A 55 1.93 -7.13 1.52
CA TYR A 55 2.39 -8.46 1.13
C TYR A 55 3.74 -8.39 0.39
N ALA A 56 4.46 -9.51 0.35
CA ALA A 56 5.51 -9.77 -0.64
C ALA A 56 5.17 -11.06 -1.41
N GLY A 57 4.85 -10.94 -2.70
CA GLY A 57 4.17 -12.02 -3.43
C GLY A 57 2.84 -12.34 -2.75
N ASP A 58 2.63 -13.58 -2.35
CA ASP A 58 1.45 -14.01 -1.57
C ASP A 58 1.69 -14.04 -0.06
N LYS A 59 2.90 -13.69 0.40
CA LYS A 59 3.22 -13.69 1.82
C LYS A 59 2.68 -12.42 2.49
N TYR A 60 1.72 -12.59 3.39
CA TYR A 60 1.24 -11.51 4.27
C TYR A 60 2.36 -11.01 5.19
N LEU A 61 2.50 -9.68 5.28
CA LEU A 61 3.51 -9.02 6.12
C LEU A 61 2.88 -8.22 7.25
N ALA A 62 1.87 -7.40 6.95
CA ALA A 62 1.27 -6.50 7.93
C ALA A 62 -0.12 -6.02 7.50
N ARG A 63 -0.90 -5.54 8.48
CA ARG A 63 -2.14 -4.77 8.30
C ARG A 63 -2.10 -3.53 9.18
N LEU A 64 -2.51 -2.39 8.63
CA LEU A 64 -2.95 -1.23 9.38
C LEU A 64 -4.48 -1.16 9.30
N SER A 65 -5.17 -1.31 10.43
CA SER A 65 -6.60 -1.04 10.52
C SER A 65 -6.82 0.43 10.91
N LEU A 66 -7.74 1.11 10.23
CA LEU A 66 -7.89 2.55 10.33
C LEU A 66 -9.20 2.90 11.04
N ALA A 67 -9.10 3.74 12.08
CA ALA A 67 -10.29 4.32 12.70
C ALA A 67 -10.78 5.50 11.86
N THR A 68 -12.04 5.43 11.47
CA THR A 68 -12.70 6.41 10.62
C THR A 68 -12.58 7.83 11.17
N GLY A 69 -12.15 8.79 10.33
CA GLY A 69 -12.07 10.21 10.68
C GLY A 69 -10.90 10.60 11.58
N THR A 70 -10.14 9.64 12.13
CA THR A 70 -9.05 9.92 13.07
C THR A 70 -7.70 9.37 12.61
N THR A 71 -7.68 8.33 11.79
CA THR A 71 -6.44 7.71 11.32
C THR A 71 -6.24 7.94 9.83
N TRP A 72 -5.14 8.58 9.46
CA TRP A 72 -4.78 8.80 8.07
C TRP A 72 -4.24 7.50 7.43
N PRO A 73 -4.59 7.16 6.17
CA PRO A 73 -4.29 5.87 5.55
C PRO A 73 -2.83 5.76 5.09
N VAL A 74 -1.90 5.73 6.05
CA VAL A 74 -0.45 5.61 5.81
C VAL A 74 0.11 4.52 6.71
N LEU A 75 0.51 3.39 6.11
CA LEU A 75 1.23 2.31 6.78
C LEU A 75 2.72 2.53 6.62
N ARG A 76 3.45 2.69 7.74
CA ARG A 76 4.92 2.72 7.77
C ARG A 76 5.43 1.57 8.62
N THR A 77 6.29 0.74 8.06
CA THR A 77 6.85 -0.41 8.76
C THR A 77 8.23 -0.77 8.23
N ARG A 78 8.95 -1.61 8.97
CA ARG A 78 10.17 -2.28 8.51
C ARG A 78 9.89 -3.73 8.25
N VAL A 79 10.38 -4.23 7.12
CA VAL A 79 10.25 -5.65 6.75
C VAL A 79 11.60 -6.23 6.38
N ARG A 80 11.67 -7.56 6.34
CA ARG A 80 12.83 -8.33 5.93
C ARG A 80 12.37 -9.42 4.98
N LEU A 81 13.00 -9.51 3.81
CA LEU A 81 12.65 -10.48 2.76
C LEU A 81 13.75 -11.51 2.53
N SER A 82 13.36 -12.69 2.07
CA SER A 82 14.25 -13.71 1.48
C SER A 82 14.32 -13.53 -0.03
N LYS A 83 15.35 -14.08 -0.70
CA LYS A 83 15.61 -13.92 -2.15
C LYS A 83 14.41 -14.11 -3.09
N HIS A 84 13.46 -14.98 -2.74
CA HIS A 84 12.33 -15.33 -3.61
C HIS A 84 11.04 -14.54 -3.31
N LEU A 85 11.06 -13.62 -2.35
CA LEU A 85 9.88 -12.84 -1.99
C LEU A 85 9.86 -11.52 -2.76
N GLY A 86 8.73 -11.28 -3.43
CA GLY A 86 8.47 -10.10 -4.24
C GLY A 86 7.37 -10.39 -5.26
N PRO A 87 6.79 -9.38 -5.93
CA PRO A 87 6.95 -7.95 -5.64
C PRO A 87 6.32 -7.56 -4.31
N LEU A 88 6.54 -6.33 -3.84
CA LEU A 88 5.73 -5.77 -2.76
C LEU A 88 4.34 -5.45 -3.32
N ARG A 89 3.29 -5.90 -2.62
CA ARG A 89 1.90 -5.63 -2.98
C ARG A 89 1.21 -4.97 -1.80
N ALA A 90 0.47 -3.91 -2.07
CA ALA A 90 -0.39 -3.25 -1.11
C ALA A 90 -1.85 -3.42 -1.54
N LEU A 91 -2.69 -3.83 -0.62
CA LEU A 91 -4.14 -3.93 -0.82
C LEU A 91 -4.81 -3.00 0.20
N ASP A 92 -5.60 -2.05 -0.26
CA ASP A 92 -6.49 -1.30 0.63
C ASP A 92 -7.95 -1.61 0.31
N VAL A 93 -8.83 -1.25 1.25
CA VAL A 93 -10.28 -1.33 1.06
C VAL A 93 -10.92 -0.03 1.49
N CYS A 94 -11.48 0.70 0.52
CA CYS A 94 -12.41 1.79 0.77
C CYS A 94 -13.79 1.24 1.15
N ASN A 95 -14.45 1.86 2.12
CA ASN A 95 -15.76 1.42 2.57
C ASN A 95 -16.85 1.51 1.50
N LEU A 96 -16.69 2.41 0.50
CA LEU A 96 -17.65 2.62 -0.60
C LEU A 96 -17.17 2.03 -1.93
N HIS A 97 -15.86 2.12 -2.22
CA HIS A 97 -15.32 1.79 -3.54
C HIS A 97 -14.56 0.45 -3.59
N GLY A 98 -14.70 -0.39 -2.56
CA GLY A 98 -14.14 -1.74 -2.56
C GLY A 98 -12.62 -1.76 -2.43
N ALA A 99 -12.02 -2.81 -2.98
CA ALA A 99 -10.60 -3.11 -2.83
C ALA A 99 -9.76 -2.56 -3.99
N TRP A 100 -8.56 -2.08 -3.67
CA TRP A 100 -7.61 -1.52 -4.62
C TRP A 100 -6.22 -2.07 -4.36
N GLU A 101 -5.48 -2.39 -5.43
CA GLU A 101 -4.14 -2.97 -5.33
C GLU A 101 -3.09 -2.08 -6.00
N GLY A 102 -1.96 -1.91 -5.31
CA GLY A 102 -0.76 -1.26 -5.82
C GLY A 102 0.43 -2.19 -5.68
N VAL A 103 1.30 -2.19 -6.69
CA VAL A 103 2.44 -3.11 -6.77
C VAL A 103 3.73 -2.32 -6.97
N LYS A 104 4.78 -2.70 -6.23
CA LYS A 104 6.14 -2.23 -6.45
C LYS A 104 7.09 -3.41 -6.61
N THR A 105 7.71 -3.51 -7.78
CA THR A 105 8.82 -4.44 -8.00
C THR A 105 9.97 -4.11 -7.07
N ILE A 106 10.59 -5.16 -6.52
CA ILE A 106 11.76 -5.05 -5.66
C ILE A 106 12.73 -6.18 -6.01
N GLU A 107 14.01 -5.85 -6.11
CA GLU A 107 15.07 -6.82 -6.31
C GLU A 107 15.68 -7.22 -4.96
N VAL A 108 15.66 -8.52 -4.64
CA VAL A 108 16.25 -9.06 -3.40
C VAL A 108 17.53 -9.82 -3.73
N VAL A 109 18.68 -9.25 -3.35
CA VAL A 109 20.02 -9.76 -3.67
C VAL A 109 20.67 -10.58 -2.56
#